data_AF-A0A1Q6EDZ4-F1
#
_entry.id   AF-A0A1Q6EDZ4-F1
#
_cell.length_a   1.000
_cell.length_b   1.000
_cell.length_c   1.000
_cell.angle_alpha   90.00
_cell.angle_beta   90.00
_cell.angle_gamma   90.00
#
_symmetry.space_group_name_H-M   'P 1'
#
loop_
_entity.id
_entity.type
_entity.pdbx_description
1 polymer ?
#
loop_
_entity_poly.entity_id
_entity_poly.type
_entity_poly.pdbx_seq_one_letter_code
_entity_poly.pdbx_strand_id
1 'polypeptide(L)' 'MSEQEEIKLFKNINDGIIEAQRRLFERKAKLGENVIVADANGMPVEITAKEALKRINNNLCSK' A
#
# COMPACT_ATOMS: atom_id res chain seq x y z
N MET A 1 -12.00 10.36 -24.46
CA MET A 1 -11.75 10.76 -23.06
C MET A 1 -10.71 11.86 -23.09
N SER A 2 -10.86 12.88 -22.26
CA SER A 2 -9.83 13.90 -22.09
C SER A 2 -8.68 13.33 -21.25
N GLU A 3 -7.45 13.74 -21.56
CA GLU A 3 -6.23 13.39 -20.80
C GLU A 3 -6.40 13.67 -19.29
N GLN A 4 -7.13 14.74 -18.94
CA GLN A 4 -7.40 15.11 -17.55
C GLN A 4 -8.36 14.14 -16.85
N GLU A 5 -9.32 13.56 -17.57
CA GLU A 5 -10.25 12.56 -17.05
C GLU A 5 -9.52 11.24 -16.77
N GLU A 6 -8.60 10.87 -17.67
CA GLU A 6 -7.75 9.67 -17.53
C GLU A 6 -6.82 9.79 -16.32
N ILE A 7 -6.13 10.93 -16.15
CA ILE A 7 -5.27 11.18 -14.97
C ILE A 7 -6.08 11.08 -13.67
N LYS A 8 -7.29 11.64 -13.63
CA LYS A 8 -8.16 11.60 -12.45
C LYS A 8 -8.61 10.17 -12.14
N LEU A 9 -8.91 9.37 -13.17
CA LEU A 9 -9.27 7.96 -13.00
C LEU A 9 -8.14 7.16 -12.36
N PHE A 10 -6.92 7.26 -12.90
CA PHE A 10 -5.76 6.55 -12.34
C PHE A 10 -5.45 6.96 -10.90
N LYS A 11 -5.58 8.25 -10.59
CA LYS A 11 -5.41 8.75 -9.21
C LYS A 11 -6.40 8.09 -8.25
N ASN A 12 -7.68 8.08 -8.61
CA ASN A 12 -8.72 7.49 -7.76
C ASN A 12 -8.53 5.98 -7.55
N ILE A 13 -8.08 5.26 -8.59
CA ILE A 13 -7.76 3.84 -8.50
C ILE A 13 -6.60 3.63 -7.51
N ASN A 14 -5.53 4.39 -7.66
CA ASN A 14 -4.37 4.29 -6.77
C ASN A 14 -4.73 4.62 -5.32
N ASP A 15 -5.51 5.68 -5.09
CA ASP A 15 -5.95 6.07 -3.74
C ASP A 15 -6.78 4.94 -3.09
N GLY A 16 -7.69 4.30 -3.86
CA GLY A 16 -8.48 3.16 -3.38
C GLY A 16 -7.64 1.92 -3.07
N ILE A 17 -6.63 1.61 -3.89
CA ILE A 17 -5.71 0.49 -3.66
C ILE A 17 -4.90 0.72 -2.37
N ILE A 18 -4.35 1.92 -2.18
CA ILE A 18 -3.57 2.29 -1.00
C ILE A 18 -4.44 2.18 0.26
N GLU A 19 -5.68 2.66 0.21
CA GLU A 19 -6.61 2.57 1.33
C GLU A 19 -6.95 1.12 1.69
N ALA A 20 -7.24 0.29 0.68
CA ALA A 20 -7.52 -1.13 0.88
C ALA A 20 -6.31 -1.88 1.49
N GLN A 21 -5.10 -1.62 0.99
CA GLN A 21 -3.86 -2.20 1.52
C GLN A 21 -3.62 -1.78 2.96
N ARG A 22 -3.81 -0.49 3.29
CA ARG A 22 -3.68 0.02 4.65
C ARG A 22 -4.62 -0.70 5.61
N ARG A 23 -5.92 -0.78 5.28
CA ARG A 23 -6.92 -1.46 6.12
C ARG A 23 -6.59 -2.94 6.33
N LEU A 24 -6.07 -3.61 5.30
CA LEU A 24 -5.61 -4.99 5.39
C LEU A 24 -4.45 -5.12 6.38
N PHE A 25 -3.40 -4.31 6.24
CA PHE A 25 -2.26 -4.38 7.13
C PHE A 25 -2.62 -3.99 8.57
N GLU A 26 -3.52 -3.03 8.78
CA GLU A 26 -4.04 -2.66 10.12
C GLU A 26 -4.70 -3.86 10.81
N ARG A 27 -5.54 -4.61 10.07
CA ARG A 27 -6.17 -5.84 10.60
C ARG A 27 -5.13 -6.91 10.91
N LYS A 28 -4.20 -7.18 10.01
CA LYS A 28 -3.17 -8.21 10.18
C LYS A 28 -2.19 -7.88 11.30
N ALA A 29 -1.82 -6.61 11.46
CA ALA A 29 -0.95 -6.15 12.53
C ALA A 29 -1.59 -6.35 13.91
N LYS A 30 -2.91 -6.15 14.04
CA LYS A 30 -3.66 -6.45 15.27
C LYS A 30 -3.66 -7.95 15.60
N LEU A 31 -3.57 -8.81 14.58
CA LEU A 31 -3.52 -10.27 14.73
C LEU A 31 -2.08 -10.81 14.88
N GLY A 32 -1.06 -9.97 14.78
CA GLY A 32 0.34 -10.40 14.81
C GLY A 32 0.77 -11.20 13.57
N GLU A 33 0.05 -11.05 12.45
CA GLU A 33 0.32 -11.81 11.22
C GLU A 33 1.42 -11.19 10.35
N ASN A 34 2.00 -12.03 9.51
CA ASN A 34 2.92 -11.62 8.45
C ASN A 34 2.20 -11.34 7.13
N VAL A 35 2.88 -10.64 6.23
CA VAL A 35 2.47 -10.34 4.86
C VAL A 35 3.64 -10.50 3.91
N ILE A 36 3.34 -10.86 2.66
CA ILE A 36 4.31 -10.89 1.57
C ILE A 36 4.20 -9.58 0.82
N VAL A 37 5.33 -8.87 0.67
CA VAL A 37 5.43 -7.63 -0.11
C VAL A 37 6.58 -7.74 -1.11
N ALA A 38 6.58 -6.90 -2.14
CA ALA A 38 7.73 -6.79 -3.03
C ALA A 38 8.84 -5.93 -2.38
N ASP A 39 10.09 -6.35 -2.55
CA ASP A 39 11.25 -5.52 -2.25
C ASP A 39 11.57 -4.53 -3.40
N ALA A 40 12.70 -3.81 -3.29
CA ALA A 40 13.12 -2.85 -4.30
C ALA A 40 13.42 -3.46 -5.69
N ASN A 41 13.69 -4.76 -5.74
CA ASN A 41 13.95 -5.51 -6.97
C ASN A 41 12.69 -6.21 -7.49
N GLY A 42 11.54 -6.03 -6.84
CA GLY A 42 10.30 -6.72 -7.17
C GLY A 42 10.22 -8.15 -6.65
N MET A 43 11.17 -8.59 -5.82
CA MET A 43 11.20 -9.94 -5.26
C MET A 43 10.27 -10.04 -4.04
N PRO A 44 9.53 -11.16 -3.88
CA PRO A 44 8.65 -11.33 -2.74
C PRO A 44 9.46 -11.52 -1.45
N VAL A 45 9.13 -10.74 -0.42
CA VAL A 45 9.72 -10.83 0.91
C VAL A 45 8.62 -10.88 1.96
N GLU A 46 8.78 -11.76 2.95
CA GLU A 46 7.88 -11.86 4.08
C GLU A 46 8.29 -10.86 5.18
N ILE A 47 7.35 -10.02 5.60
CA ILE A 47 7.54 -9.06 6.70
C ILE A 47 6.34 -9.08 7.65
N THR A 48 6.53 -8.59 8.87
CA THR A 48 5.38 -8.40 9.79
C THR A 48 4.41 -7.36 9.22
N ALA A 49 3.11 -7.54 9.43
CA ALA A 49 2.12 -6.55 9.01
C ALA A 49 2.35 -5.17 9.67
N LYS A 50 2.92 -5.15 10.88
CA LYS A 50 3.31 -3.91 11.57
C LYS A 50 4.41 -3.15 10.82
N GLU A 51 5.38 -3.87 10.28
CA GLU A 51 6.43 -3.29 9.44
C GLU A 51 5.88 -2.80 8.11
N ALA A 52 4.97 -3.56 7.49
CA ALA A 52 4.29 -3.16 6.26
C ALA A 52 3.50 -1.84 6.42
N LEU A 53 2.81 -1.67 7.56
CA LEU A 53 2.11 -0.41 7.89
C LEU A 53 3.05 0.79 7.99
N LYS A 54 4.21 0.62 8.63
CA LYS A 54 5.20 1.70 8.73
C LYS A 54 5.67 2.13 7.35
N ARG A 55 5.94 1.17 6.45
CA ARG A 55 6.38 1.46 5.08
C ARG A 55 5.32 2.24 4.29
N ILE A 56 4.05 1.83 4.37
CA ILE A 56 2.95 2.58 3.74
C ILE A 56 2.83 3.99 4.32
N ASN A 57 2.89 4.15 5.64
CA ASN A 57 2.76 5.45 6.28
C ASN A 57 3.95 6.38 5.99
N ASN A 58 5.17 5.84 5.91
CA ASN A 58 6.36 6.62 5.56
C ASN A 58 6.33 7.08 4.11
N ASN A 59 5.87 6.24 3.17
CA ASN A 59 5.66 6.65 1.78
C ASN A 59 4.56 7.72 1.62
N LEU A 60 3.58 7.77 2.52
CA LEU A 60 2.57 8.83 2.55
C LEU A 60 3.12 10.16 3.09
N CYS A 61 4.21 10.13 3.87
CA CYS A 61 4.83 11.32 4.47
C CYS A 61 5.95 11.93 3.58
N SER A 62 6.32 11.27 2.47
CA SER A 62 7.25 11.79 1.46
C SER A 62 6.59 12.75 0.45
N LYS A 63 5.54 13.48 0.85
CA LYS A 63 4.88 14.51 0.02
C LYS A 63 5.40 15.90 0.35
#